data_AF-A0A6G0WK68-F1
#
_entry.id   AF-A0A6G0WK68-F1
#
_cell.length_a   1.000
_cell.length_b   1.000
_cell.length_c   1.000
_cell.angle_alpha   90.00
_cell.angle_beta   90.00
_cell.angle_gamma   90.00
#
_symmetry.space_group_name_H-M   'P 1'
#
loop_
_entity.id
_entity.type
_entity.pdbx_description
1 polymer ?
#
loop_
_entity_poly.entity_id
_entity_poly.type
_entity_poly.pdbx_seq_one_letter_code
_entity_poly.pdbx_strand_id
1 'polypeptide(L)'
;MEIVKDKIDDAFENYALTFEGKTSAKLLLRSPLFPQLEAPAAASKEVWNARVFHNSLMSSPFHENAVFYLNRDGDLMQVQQSPGGIQVTKLLSFPDLATTPWEKRFDNPSLRFVAGHMGILADGTGKLILFGYLLGEWCILWESSPFGSTPTSLYLLQAQLTSEELVHCLVGSLDSRAGSHRVYAVTIDLQAPQNAAPLLVYEGGKAVRYAHFQSPHDIVFLVEDKHELKVPIQAEASAKKVDEMEETPRILKPPRAGLGFSGEIPNPELPLPQLNLKDLNEKSLYDRFLASSTPYSSMEQSVRTDGTIKPPSAPAIPLEAPTTESMLGGFEECDDIDPNATAVLYAFDFANHVCTASFQINCRRFHFLGPSSVYSDRLLFQYDVHGLVFGLRWHPHHLSLEHEATFPAFGYVQASKTQKKYLLVHPSGSLAILADFEKRLYLYKGRPEAHQKPHMRSSLLHELSADEQIYGIQFTSPSSLAVLTNSRVIALSVTL
;
A
#
# COMPACT_ATOMS: atom_id res chain seq x y z
N MET A 1 -17.63 -3.76 5.72
CA MET A 1 -16.81 -2.77 6.44
C MET A 1 -17.76 -1.87 7.18
N GLU A 2 -17.83 -2.02 8.50
CA GLU A 2 -18.65 -1.18 9.36
C GLU A 2 -17.77 -0.20 10.13
N ILE A 3 -18.22 1.05 10.22
CA ILE A 3 -17.50 2.11 10.92
C ILE A 3 -18.08 2.25 12.32
N VAL A 4 -17.27 1.96 13.32
CA VAL A 4 -17.59 2.29 14.72
C VAL A 4 -17.46 3.81 14.91
N LYS A 5 -18.59 4.52 14.96
CA LYS A 5 -18.64 5.98 15.07
C LYS A 5 -17.93 6.52 16.31
N ASP A 6 -18.03 5.83 17.44
CA ASP A 6 -17.40 6.24 18.71
C ASP A 6 -15.87 6.26 18.65
N LYS A 7 -15.27 5.63 17.62
CA LYS A 7 -13.82 5.66 17.37
C LYS A 7 -13.41 6.78 16.41
N ILE A 8 -14.35 7.48 15.78
CA ILE A 8 -14.09 8.61 14.90
C ILE A 8 -14.07 9.89 15.75
N ASP A 9 -13.08 10.73 15.50
CA ASP A 9 -12.95 12.02 16.15
C ASP A 9 -13.52 13.12 15.22
N ASP A 10 -14.84 13.23 15.19
CA ASP A 10 -15.57 14.22 14.36
C ASP A 10 -15.28 15.67 14.78
N ALA A 11 -14.76 15.87 16.00
CA ALA A 11 -14.41 17.16 16.54
C ALA A 11 -12.91 17.47 16.45
N PHE A 12 -12.14 16.68 15.67
CA PHE A 12 -10.71 16.89 15.47
C PHE A 12 -10.40 18.34 15.09
N GLU A 13 -9.54 19.00 15.89
CA GLU A 13 -9.19 20.41 15.70
C GLU A 13 -7.91 20.55 14.88
N ASN A 14 -6.83 19.91 15.33
CA ASN A 14 -5.51 20.03 14.73
C ASN A 14 -4.54 18.93 15.19
N TYR A 15 -3.36 18.91 14.59
CA TYR A 15 -2.21 18.21 15.14
C TYR A 15 -1.04 19.17 15.39
N ALA A 16 -0.26 18.90 16.44
CA ALA A 16 0.98 19.63 16.73
C ALA A 16 2.19 18.84 16.25
N LEU A 17 3.07 19.50 15.50
CA LEU A 17 4.37 18.96 15.14
C LEU A 17 5.39 19.30 16.23
N THR A 18 6.12 18.30 16.72
CA THR A 18 7.14 18.47 17.78
C THR A 18 8.43 17.70 17.48
N PHE A 19 9.54 18.19 18.02
CA PHE A 19 10.84 17.53 17.96
C PHE A 19 11.21 16.81 19.28
N GLU A 20 10.44 17.02 20.34
CA GLU A 20 10.71 16.45 21.67
C GLU A 20 9.84 15.22 21.93
N GLY A 21 10.14 14.42 22.96
CA GLY A 21 9.33 13.22 23.30
C GLY A 21 9.75 11.93 22.57
N LYS A 22 10.97 11.91 22.02
CA LYS A 22 11.60 10.72 21.43
C LYS A 22 13.03 10.54 21.94
N THR A 23 13.46 9.29 22.04
CA THR A 23 14.86 8.91 22.25
C THR A 23 15.37 8.17 21.02
N SER A 24 16.69 8.25 20.78
CA SER A 24 17.32 7.54 19.67
C SER A 24 18.62 6.87 20.12
N ALA A 25 18.77 5.59 19.80
CA ALA A 25 20.05 4.91 19.82
C ALA A 25 20.53 4.72 18.37
N LYS A 26 21.84 4.81 18.13
CA LYS A 26 22.43 4.69 16.78
C LYS A 26 23.59 3.70 16.83
N LEU A 27 23.70 2.85 15.82
CA LEU A 27 24.80 1.92 15.65
C LEU A 27 25.31 1.98 14.21
N LEU A 28 26.63 2.13 14.03
CA LEU A 28 27.27 2.12 12.71
C LEU A 28 27.20 0.71 12.10
N LEU A 29 26.89 0.64 10.80
CA LEU A 29 26.98 -0.59 10.04
C LEU A 29 28.44 -1.02 9.90
N ARG A 30 28.73 -2.30 10.15
CA ARG A 30 30.07 -2.86 10.00
C ARG A 30 30.44 -3.16 8.55
N SER A 31 29.43 -3.38 7.71
CA SER A 31 29.54 -3.60 6.27
C SER A 31 28.43 -2.79 5.58
N PRO A 32 28.65 -2.25 4.37
CA PRO A 32 27.62 -1.54 3.62
C PRO A 32 26.36 -2.39 3.42
N LEU A 33 25.24 -1.73 3.14
CA LEU A 33 23.99 -2.42 2.80
C LEU A 33 24.11 -3.22 1.51
N PHE A 34 23.28 -4.25 1.39
CA PHE A 34 23.10 -4.95 0.13
C PHE A 34 22.58 -3.97 -0.94
N PRO A 35 23.22 -3.87 -2.12
CA PRO A 35 22.84 -2.90 -3.14
C PRO A 35 21.42 -3.14 -3.66
N GLN A 36 20.56 -2.13 -3.49
CA GLN A 36 19.22 -2.13 -4.07
C GLN A 36 19.30 -2.01 -5.60
N LEU A 37 18.34 -2.63 -6.29
CA LEU A 37 18.19 -2.45 -7.73
C LEU A 37 17.73 -1.02 -8.05
N GLU A 38 18.49 -0.34 -8.90
CA GLU A 38 18.10 0.96 -9.44
C GLU A 38 16.87 0.84 -10.34
N ALA A 39 16.01 1.86 -10.38
CA ALA A 39 14.90 1.93 -11.32
C ALA A 39 15.34 2.61 -12.62
N PRO A 40 15.46 1.89 -13.76
CA PRO A 40 15.82 2.50 -15.03
C PRO A 40 14.78 3.53 -15.47
N ALA A 41 15.21 4.62 -16.11
CA ALA A 41 14.29 5.64 -16.63
C ALA A 41 13.26 5.10 -17.64
N ALA A 42 13.60 4.03 -18.36
CA ALA A 42 12.74 3.35 -19.33
C ALA A 42 11.85 2.26 -18.71
N ALA A 43 11.91 2.05 -17.39
CA ALA A 43 11.13 1.01 -16.73
C ALA A 43 9.64 1.34 -16.69
N SER A 44 8.79 0.31 -16.67
CA SER A 44 7.36 0.51 -16.40
C SER A 44 7.14 1.10 -15.01
N LYS A 45 6.01 1.78 -14.81
CA LYS A 45 5.61 2.33 -13.50
C LYS A 45 5.70 1.30 -12.38
N GLU A 46 5.29 0.05 -12.66
CA GLU A 46 5.28 -1.03 -11.68
C GLU A 46 6.69 -1.52 -11.32
N VAL A 47 7.61 -1.60 -12.30
CA VAL A 47 9.03 -1.90 -12.03
C VAL A 47 9.67 -0.78 -11.22
N TRP A 48 9.35 0.48 -11.55
CA TRP A 48 9.83 1.63 -10.80
C TRP A 48 9.34 1.56 -9.35
N ASN A 49 8.04 1.34 -9.14
CA ASN A 49 7.44 1.21 -7.81
C ASN A 49 8.10 0.09 -6.99
N ALA A 50 8.25 -1.11 -7.58
CA ALA A 50 8.82 -2.27 -6.89
C ALA A 50 10.26 -2.03 -6.41
N ARG A 51 11.04 -1.26 -7.17
CA ARG A 51 12.43 -0.95 -6.84
C ARG A 51 12.56 0.21 -5.86
N VAL A 52 11.84 1.30 -6.10
CA VAL A 52 11.96 2.54 -5.33
C VAL A 52 11.36 2.42 -3.94
N PHE A 53 10.24 1.70 -3.79
CA PHE A 53 9.56 1.52 -2.50
C PHE A 53 10.02 0.28 -1.74
N HIS A 54 11.10 -0.38 -2.20
CA HIS A 54 11.65 -1.53 -1.49
C HIS A 54 12.12 -1.14 -0.08
N ASN A 55 11.71 -1.93 0.89
CA ASN A 55 12.12 -1.82 2.29
C ASN A 55 13.18 -2.89 2.57
N SER A 56 14.43 -2.47 2.76
CA SER A 56 15.54 -3.39 3.06
C SER A 56 15.59 -3.83 4.53
N LEU A 57 14.65 -3.37 5.34
CA LEU A 57 14.49 -3.78 6.73
C LEU A 57 13.30 -4.72 6.87
N MET A 58 13.54 -5.89 7.44
CA MET A 58 12.58 -6.98 7.54
C MET A 58 12.25 -7.22 9.03
N SER A 59 11.00 -7.58 9.34
CA SER A 59 10.59 -7.99 10.68
C SER A 59 10.50 -9.50 10.81
N SER A 60 10.38 -9.98 12.05
CA SER A 60 10.00 -11.34 12.38
C SER A 60 8.98 -11.30 13.51
N PRO A 61 7.84 -12.00 13.42
CA PRO A 61 6.87 -12.05 14.52
C PRO A 61 7.38 -12.91 15.69
N PHE A 62 8.46 -13.66 15.50
CA PHE A 62 9.03 -14.59 16.48
C PHE A 62 10.18 -13.98 17.29
N HIS A 63 10.68 -12.81 16.88
CA HIS A 63 11.80 -12.13 17.52
C HIS A 63 11.37 -10.75 17.96
N GLU A 64 11.01 -10.63 19.24
CA GLU A 64 10.59 -9.35 19.81
C GLU A 64 11.72 -8.31 19.73
N ASN A 65 11.35 -7.08 19.41
CA ASN A 65 12.28 -5.96 19.31
C ASN A 65 13.46 -6.19 18.34
N ALA A 66 13.30 -7.09 17.37
CA ALA A 66 14.33 -7.42 16.39
C ALA A 66 13.90 -7.08 14.97
N VAL A 67 14.88 -6.67 14.16
CA VAL A 67 14.72 -6.48 12.71
C VAL A 67 15.94 -7.03 11.98
N PHE A 68 15.79 -7.28 10.69
CA PHE A 68 16.77 -7.99 9.89
C PHE A 68 17.07 -7.23 8.61
N TYR A 69 18.31 -7.28 8.15
CA TYR A 69 18.72 -6.72 6.87
C TYR A 69 19.84 -7.57 6.25
N LEU A 70 20.06 -7.40 4.96
CA LEU A 70 21.19 -8.00 4.26
C LEU A 70 22.29 -6.95 4.07
N ASN A 71 23.52 -7.33 4.41
CA ASN A 71 24.69 -6.51 4.07
C ASN A 71 25.20 -6.83 2.65
N ARG A 72 26.17 -6.07 2.18
CA ARG A 72 26.80 -6.25 0.85
C ARG A 72 27.45 -7.62 0.65
N ASP A 73 27.91 -8.24 1.73
CA ASP A 73 28.56 -9.55 1.72
C ASP A 73 27.55 -10.71 1.68
N GLY A 74 26.25 -10.41 1.54
CA GLY A 74 25.19 -11.42 1.51
C GLY A 74 24.89 -11.99 2.89
N ASP A 75 25.34 -11.35 3.96
CA ASP A 75 25.06 -11.79 5.33
C ASP A 75 23.71 -11.27 5.81
N LEU A 76 22.93 -12.18 6.40
CA LEU A 76 21.73 -11.86 7.16
C LEU A 76 22.13 -11.35 8.54
N MET A 77 21.87 -10.07 8.76
CA MET A 77 22.16 -9.37 10.00
C MET A 77 20.88 -9.22 10.82
N GLN A 78 20.92 -9.62 12.08
CA GLN A 78 19.89 -9.30 13.07
C GLN A 78 20.31 -8.05 13.84
N VAL A 79 19.36 -7.13 14.00
CA VAL A 79 19.45 -5.98 14.89
C VAL A 79 18.53 -6.27 16.08
N GLN A 80 19.09 -6.40 17.27
CA GLN A 80 18.32 -6.52 18.51
C GLN A 80 18.29 -5.15 19.21
N GLN A 81 17.10 -4.65 19.48
CA GLN A 81 16.90 -3.48 20.34
C GLN A 81 16.69 -3.94 21.78
N SER A 82 17.40 -3.29 22.69
CA SER A 82 17.28 -3.51 24.13
C SER A 82 17.30 -2.16 24.85
N PRO A 83 16.87 -2.09 26.12
CA PRO A 83 16.99 -0.86 26.92
C PRO A 83 18.43 -0.34 27.03
N GLY A 84 19.42 -1.24 26.94
CA GLY A 84 20.85 -0.92 26.96
C GLY A 84 21.43 -0.46 25.61
N GLY A 85 20.62 -0.38 24.55
CA GLY A 85 21.03 0.04 23.22
C GLY A 85 20.77 -1.01 22.14
N ILE A 86 21.49 -0.89 21.03
CA ILE A 86 21.33 -1.72 19.84
C ILE A 86 22.50 -2.67 19.71
N GLN A 87 22.22 -3.95 19.47
CA GLN A 87 23.21 -4.95 19.13
C GLN A 87 22.96 -5.48 17.72
N VAL A 88 24.03 -5.74 16.97
CA VAL A 88 23.97 -6.37 15.65
C VAL A 88 24.76 -7.67 15.65
N THR A 89 24.09 -8.74 15.22
CA THR A 89 24.62 -10.11 15.12
C THR A 89 24.42 -10.64 13.71
N LYS A 90 25.43 -11.31 13.17
CA LYS A 90 25.31 -12.07 11.92
C LYS A 90 24.64 -13.40 12.23
N LEU A 91 23.62 -13.77 11.46
CA LEU A 91 22.96 -15.07 11.57
C LEU A 91 23.55 -16.07 10.58
N LEU A 92 23.55 -15.72 9.30
CA LEU A 92 23.89 -16.62 8.20
C LEU A 92 24.48 -15.84 7.03
N SER A 93 25.28 -16.50 6.19
CA SER A 93 25.74 -15.96 4.91
C SER A 93 25.04 -16.63 3.75
N PHE A 94 24.72 -15.84 2.72
CA PHE A 94 24.29 -16.31 1.40
C PHE A 94 25.34 -15.87 0.36
N PRO A 95 26.44 -16.62 0.16
CA PRO A 95 27.55 -16.21 -0.69
C PRO A 95 27.14 -15.91 -2.15
N ASP A 96 26.14 -16.63 -2.64
CA ASP A 96 25.55 -16.41 -3.97
C ASP A 96 25.01 -14.99 -4.12
N LEU A 97 24.40 -14.40 -3.08
CA LEU A 97 23.90 -13.01 -3.14
C LEU A 97 25.03 -12.01 -3.36
N ALA A 98 26.17 -12.20 -2.68
CA ALA A 98 27.32 -11.30 -2.75
C ALA A 98 28.03 -11.37 -4.11
N THR A 99 28.04 -12.55 -4.72
CA THR A 99 28.78 -12.84 -5.95
C THR A 99 27.92 -12.67 -7.21
N THR A 100 26.59 -12.69 -7.08
CA THR A 100 25.67 -12.54 -8.20
C THR A 100 25.75 -11.12 -8.78
N PRO A 101 26.08 -10.98 -10.08
CA PRO A 101 26.05 -9.68 -10.77
C PRO A 101 24.66 -9.06 -10.71
N TRP A 102 24.59 -7.72 -10.56
CA TRP A 102 23.33 -7.01 -10.43
C TRP A 102 22.44 -7.15 -11.68
N GLU A 103 23.03 -7.38 -12.85
CA GLU A 103 22.33 -7.58 -14.12
C GLU A 103 21.54 -8.90 -14.16
N LYS A 104 21.87 -9.86 -13.28
CA LYS A 104 21.15 -11.13 -13.15
C LYS A 104 20.01 -11.07 -12.13
N ARG A 105 19.92 -9.98 -11.37
CA ARG A 105 18.85 -9.77 -10.38
C ARG A 105 17.68 -9.02 -11.02
N PHE A 106 16.49 -9.58 -10.86
CA PHE A 106 15.24 -9.00 -11.32
C PHE A 106 14.52 -8.25 -10.21
N ASP A 107 14.66 -8.73 -8.96
CA ASP A 107 14.09 -8.13 -7.76
C ASP A 107 15.15 -7.88 -6.67
N ASN A 108 14.78 -7.05 -5.70
CA ASN A 108 15.49 -6.98 -4.44
C ASN A 108 15.19 -8.23 -3.60
N PRO A 109 16.17 -8.77 -2.84
CA PRO A 109 15.91 -9.90 -1.99
C PRO A 109 14.79 -9.62 -0.98
N SER A 110 14.01 -10.64 -0.68
CA SER A 110 12.91 -10.55 0.28
C SER A 110 12.95 -11.76 1.21
N LEU A 111 12.59 -11.53 2.48
CA LEU A 111 12.74 -12.51 3.56
C LEU A 111 11.44 -12.64 4.34
N ARG A 112 11.10 -13.87 4.73
CA ARG A 112 10.03 -14.16 5.68
C ARG A 112 10.50 -15.23 6.68
N PHE A 113 10.39 -14.94 7.96
CA PHE A 113 10.46 -15.96 8.99
C PHE A 113 9.14 -16.73 9.05
N VAL A 114 9.23 -18.05 9.13
CA VAL A 114 8.10 -18.98 9.31
C VAL A 114 8.09 -19.61 10.69
N ALA A 115 9.22 -19.56 11.41
CA ALA A 115 9.36 -19.86 12.83
C ALA A 115 10.51 -19.02 13.43
N GLY A 116 10.66 -19.03 14.76
CA GLY A 116 11.79 -18.36 15.43
C GLY A 116 13.17 -18.92 15.02
N HIS A 117 13.22 -20.15 14.55
CA HIS A 117 14.44 -20.83 14.13
C HIS A 117 14.48 -21.11 12.62
N MET A 118 13.58 -20.53 11.82
CA MET A 118 13.46 -20.86 10.39
C MET A 118 12.90 -19.70 9.56
N GLY A 119 13.42 -19.52 8.35
CA GLY A 119 12.92 -18.54 7.40
C GLY A 119 13.19 -18.92 5.95
N ILE A 120 12.56 -18.17 5.06
CA ILE A 120 12.69 -18.29 3.61
C ILE A 120 13.16 -16.96 3.06
N LEU A 121 14.12 -17.02 2.14
CA LEU A 121 14.65 -15.91 1.37
C LEU A 121 14.34 -16.15 -0.11
N ALA A 122 13.77 -15.16 -0.79
CA ALA A 122 13.87 -15.06 -2.24
C ALA A 122 15.06 -14.15 -2.57
N ASP A 123 15.97 -14.64 -3.39
CA ASP A 123 17.27 -14.01 -3.65
C ASP A 123 17.23 -12.90 -4.71
N GLY A 124 16.08 -12.74 -5.38
CA GLY A 124 15.88 -11.79 -6.47
C GLY A 124 16.37 -12.27 -7.85
N THR A 125 16.85 -13.51 -7.96
CA THR A 125 17.23 -14.15 -9.23
C THR A 125 16.25 -15.25 -9.65
N GLY A 126 15.25 -15.55 -8.83
CA GLY A 126 14.31 -16.65 -9.07
C GLY A 126 14.56 -17.86 -8.17
N LYS A 127 15.50 -17.79 -7.22
CA LYS A 127 15.77 -18.85 -6.24
C LYS A 127 15.02 -18.57 -4.92
N LEU A 128 14.43 -19.61 -4.36
CA LEU A 128 13.96 -19.67 -2.97
C LEU A 128 14.97 -20.45 -2.15
N ILE A 129 15.33 -19.91 -0.99
CA ILE A 129 16.29 -20.47 -0.05
C ILE A 129 15.59 -20.60 1.29
N LEU A 130 15.39 -21.84 1.75
CA LEU A 130 14.96 -22.14 3.11
C LEU A 130 16.20 -22.26 4.00
N PHE A 131 16.20 -21.56 5.13
CA PHE A 131 17.27 -21.63 6.12
C PHE A 131 16.70 -21.82 7.52
N GLY A 132 17.50 -22.39 8.42
CA GLY A 132 17.09 -22.61 9.80
C GLY A 132 18.25 -22.89 10.74
N TYR A 133 17.94 -22.88 12.03
CA TYR A 133 18.89 -23.12 13.10
C TYR A 133 18.90 -24.60 13.46
N LEU A 134 19.98 -25.30 13.12
CA LEU A 134 20.18 -26.72 13.37
C LEU A 134 21.52 -26.94 14.06
N LEU A 135 21.55 -27.83 15.05
CA LEU A 135 22.78 -28.23 15.76
C LEU A 135 23.61 -27.06 16.34
N GLY A 136 22.96 -25.94 16.66
CA GLY A 136 23.62 -24.78 17.26
C GLY A 136 24.07 -23.71 16.26
N GLU A 137 23.79 -23.87 14.97
CA GLU A 137 24.18 -22.90 13.94
C GLU A 137 23.05 -22.67 12.93
N TRP A 138 22.99 -21.47 12.37
CA TRP A 138 22.12 -21.20 11.23
C TRP A 138 22.76 -21.79 9.96
N CYS A 139 21.95 -22.49 9.16
CA CYS A 139 22.38 -23.10 7.92
C CYS A 139 21.28 -23.05 6.86
N ILE A 140 21.68 -23.23 5.60
CA ILE A 140 20.75 -23.42 4.48
C ILE A 140 20.22 -24.85 4.55
N LEU A 141 18.90 -24.99 4.56
CA LEU A 141 18.21 -26.28 4.63
C LEU A 141 17.83 -26.79 3.24
N TRP A 142 17.44 -25.87 2.35
CA TRP A 142 16.99 -26.19 1.01
C TRP A 142 17.09 -24.99 0.08
N GLU A 143 17.32 -25.25 -1.20
CA GLU A 143 17.29 -24.24 -2.26
C GLU A 143 16.61 -24.80 -3.50
N SER A 144 15.82 -23.99 -4.20
CA SER A 144 15.30 -24.33 -5.51
C SER A 144 14.96 -23.08 -6.33
N SER A 145 14.82 -23.26 -7.63
CA SER A 145 14.30 -22.25 -8.54
C SER A 145 12.94 -22.73 -9.07
N PRO A 146 11.81 -22.35 -8.43
CA PRO A 146 10.48 -22.91 -8.73
C PRO A 146 10.05 -22.73 -10.20
N PHE A 147 10.58 -21.70 -10.88
CA PHE A 147 10.29 -21.40 -12.28
C PHE A 147 11.33 -21.94 -13.27
N GLY A 148 12.21 -22.83 -12.81
CA GLY A 148 13.33 -23.38 -13.59
C GLY A 148 14.63 -22.60 -13.40
N SER A 149 15.67 -23.01 -14.11
CA SER A 149 17.04 -22.49 -13.93
C SER A 149 17.30 -21.12 -14.57
N THR A 150 16.38 -20.61 -15.37
CA THR A 150 16.51 -19.28 -15.99
C THR A 150 16.22 -18.21 -14.94
N PRO A 151 17.12 -17.24 -14.74
CA PRO A 151 16.88 -16.14 -13.82
C PRO A 151 15.59 -15.39 -14.15
N THR A 152 14.78 -15.12 -13.12
CA THR A 152 13.47 -14.47 -13.27
C THR A 152 13.12 -13.65 -12.03
N SER A 153 12.09 -12.80 -12.16
CA SER A 153 11.50 -12.08 -11.03
C SER A 153 10.82 -13.06 -10.06
N LEU A 154 11.15 -12.93 -8.78
CA LEU A 154 10.57 -13.69 -7.68
C LEU A 154 10.82 -12.96 -6.35
N TYR A 155 9.73 -12.66 -5.64
CA TYR A 155 9.78 -12.07 -4.31
C TYR A 155 8.70 -12.68 -3.39
N LEU A 156 8.96 -12.68 -2.08
CA LEU A 156 8.05 -13.21 -1.07
C LEU A 156 6.96 -12.19 -0.73
N LEU A 157 5.70 -12.59 -0.89
CA LEU A 157 4.57 -11.88 -0.31
C LEU A 157 4.39 -12.32 1.14
N GLN A 158 4.25 -13.64 1.34
CA GLN A 158 4.02 -14.25 2.66
C GLN A 158 4.52 -15.69 2.69
N ALA A 159 4.83 -16.21 3.89
CA ALA A 159 5.08 -17.64 4.10
C ALA A 159 4.59 -18.11 5.48
N GLN A 160 4.24 -19.38 5.60
CA GLN A 160 3.76 -20.00 6.84
C GLN A 160 4.23 -21.47 6.91
N LEU A 161 4.67 -21.88 8.10
CA LEU A 161 4.95 -23.27 8.42
C LEU A 161 3.67 -23.95 8.92
N THR A 162 3.39 -25.13 8.37
CA THR A 162 2.27 -26.01 8.73
C THR A 162 2.82 -27.30 9.32
N SER A 163 2.30 -27.68 10.50
CA SER A 163 2.54 -28.97 11.17
C SER A 163 4.01 -29.45 11.20
N GLU A 164 4.96 -28.52 11.17
CA GLU A 164 6.42 -28.77 11.08
C GLU A 164 6.90 -29.54 9.83
N GLU A 165 6.02 -29.79 8.86
CA GLU A 165 6.34 -30.61 7.68
C GLU A 165 6.25 -29.83 6.37
N LEU A 166 5.34 -28.86 6.28
CA LEU A 166 5.09 -28.14 5.04
C LEU A 166 5.31 -26.64 5.24
N VAL A 167 5.95 -25.99 4.27
CA VAL A 167 6.03 -24.53 4.23
C VAL A 167 5.27 -24.02 3.02
N HIS A 168 4.18 -23.30 3.28
CA HIS A 168 3.39 -22.64 2.24
C HIS A 168 3.92 -21.22 2.02
N CYS A 169 4.16 -20.87 0.77
CA CYS A 169 4.66 -19.57 0.35
C CYS A 169 3.71 -18.98 -0.68
N LEU A 170 3.33 -17.72 -0.48
CA LEU A 170 2.77 -16.89 -1.53
C LEU A 170 3.88 -16.00 -2.08
N VAL A 171 4.18 -16.13 -3.37
CA VAL A 171 5.26 -15.41 -4.04
C VAL A 171 4.73 -14.57 -5.20
N GLY A 172 5.34 -13.41 -5.41
CA GLY A 172 5.06 -12.54 -6.54
C GLY A 172 6.15 -12.64 -7.60
N SER A 173 5.78 -12.30 -8.84
CA SER A 173 6.68 -12.13 -9.98
C SER A 173 6.18 -10.98 -10.84
N LEU A 174 7.08 -10.08 -11.23
CA LEU A 174 6.81 -8.92 -12.07
C LEU A 174 7.39 -9.15 -13.46
N ASP A 175 6.53 -9.20 -14.47
CA ASP A 175 6.98 -9.12 -15.86
C ASP A 175 7.41 -7.69 -16.17
N SER A 176 8.72 -7.46 -16.18
CA SER A 176 9.29 -6.13 -16.46
C SER A 176 8.89 -5.54 -17.83
N ARG A 177 8.53 -6.36 -18.82
CA ARG A 177 8.15 -5.91 -20.17
C ARG A 177 6.68 -5.54 -20.23
N ALA A 178 5.82 -6.40 -19.67
CA ALA A 178 4.38 -6.18 -19.67
C ALA A 178 3.90 -5.25 -18.53
N GLY A 179 4.70 -5.11 -17.47
CA GLY A 179 4.27 -4.45 -16.23
C GLY A 179 3.19 -5.22 -15.48
N SER A 180 3.00 -6.51 -15.78
CA SER A 180 2.00 -7.36 -15.13
C SER A 180 2.60 -8.08 -13.93
N HIS A 181 1.80 -8.18 -12.88
CA HIS A 181 2.11 -8.92 -11.67
C HIS A 181 1.44 -10.28 -11.71
N ARG A 182 2.19 -11.31 -11.34
CA ARG A 182 1.70 -12.67 -11.15
C ARG A 182 1.97 -13.10 -9.72
N VAL A 183 1.04 -13.87 -9.16
CA VAL A 183 1.17 -14.42 -7.82
C VAL A 183 1.01 -15.92 -7.88
N TYR A 184 1.93 -16.62 -7.23
CA TYR A 184 2.00 -18.07 -7.19
C TYR A 184 1.94 -18.59 -5.76
N ALA A 185 1.24 -19.71 -5.58
CA ALA A 185 1.30 -20.53 -4.38
C ALA A 185 2.38 -21.61 -4.57
N VAL A 186 3.28 -21.73 -3.60
CA VAL A 186 4.37 -22.71 -3.59
C VAL A 186 4.35 -23.44 -2.25
N THR A 187 4.38 -24.77 -2.28
CA THR A 187 4.45 -25.61 -1.07
C THR A 187 5.77 -26.38 -1.07
N ILE A 188 6.53 -26.25 0.02
CA ILE A 188 7.79 -26.97 0.24
C ILE A 188 7.52 -28.06 1.27
N ASP A 189 7.76 -29.32 0.92
CA ASP A 189 7.73 -30.45 1.84
C ASP A 189 9.10 -30.64 2.48
N LEU A 190 9.21 -30.48 3.79
CA LEU A 190 10.47 -30.57 4.53
C LEU A 190 10.99 -32.01 4.66
N GLN A 191 10.13 -33.02 4.53
CA GLN A 191 10.54 -34.44 4.55
C GLN A 191 11.04 -34.90 3.19
N ALA A 192 10.45 -34.38 2.12
CA ALA A 192 10.83 -34.69 0.75
C ALA A 192 10.84 -33.43 -0.12
N PRO A 193 11.83 -32.53 0.07
CA PRO A 193 11.87 -31.24 -0.62
C PRO A 193 12.29 -31.41 -2.08
N GLN A 194 11.40 -31.99 -2.89
CA GLN A 194 11.49 -32.02 -4.34
C GLN A 194 11.13 -30.64 -4.91
N ASN A 195 11.34 -30.42 -6.21
CA ASN A 195 11.03 -29.16 -6.87
C ASN A 195 9.59 -28.72 -6.56
N ALA A 196 9.44 -27.67 -5.75
CA ALA A 196 8.16 -27.13 -5.36
C ALA A 196 7.50 -26.53 -6.61
N ALA A 197 6.48 -27.21 -7.15
CA ALA A 197 5.79 -26.77 -8.35
C ALA A 197 4.92 -25.55 -8.03
N PRO A 198 5.17 -24.39 -8.66
CA PRO A 198 4.38 -23.20 -8.40
C PRO A 198 3.01 -23.28 -9.08
N LEU A 199 1.95 -23.01 -8.33
CA LEU A 199 0.59 -22.84 -8.85
C LEU A 199 0.32 -21.36 -9.07
N LEU A 200 -0.03 -20.96 -10.29
CA LEU A 200 -0.44 -19.59 -10.59
C LEU A 200 -1.84 -19.32 -9.99
N VAL A 201 -1.95 -18.31 -9.13
CA VAL A 201 -3.19 -17.95 -8.42
C VAL A 201 -3.83 -16.69 -9.01
N TYR A 202 -3.02 -15.70 -9.38
CA TYR A 202 -3.49 -14.38 -9.80
C TYR A 202 -2.58 -13.79 -10.88
N GLU A 203 -3.18 -13.04 -11.80
CA GLU A 203 -2.50 -12.17 -12.75
C GLU A 203 -3.23 -10.82 -12.84
N GLY A 204 -2.50 -9.71 -12.78
CA GLY A 204 -3.11 -8.38 -12.84
C GLY A 204 -2.11 -7.23 -13.04
N GLY A 205 -2.62 -6.02 -13.18
CA GLY A 205 -1.80 -4.82 -13.43
C GLY A 205 -1.18 -4.20 -12.18
N LYS A 206 -1.57 -4.65 -10.97
CA LYS A 206 -1.12 -4.12 -9.69
C LYS A 206 -0.46 -5.18 -8.84
N ALA A 207 0.52 -4.77 -8.05
CA ALA A 207 1.15 -5.64 -7.07
C ALA A 207 0.16 -6.01 -5.96
N VAL A 208 0.19 -7.25 -5.49
CA VAL A 208 -0.45 -7.61 -4.23
C VAL A 208 0.35 -7.01 -3.08
N ARG A 209 -0.22 -6.02 -2.40
CA ARG A 209 0.42 -5.26 -1.31
C ARG A 209 0.09 -5.80 0.09
N TYR A 210 -0.91 -6.67 0.20
CA TYR A 210 -1.31 -7.32 1.45
C TYR A 210 -1.55 -8.81 1.22
N ALA A 211 -0.94 -9.64 2.06
CA ALA A 211 -1.16 -11.08 2.13
C ALA A 211 -0.86 -11.57 3.56
N HIS A 212 -1.80 -12.30 4.18
CA HIS A 212 -1.65 -12.77 5.54
C HIS A 212 -2.35 -14.13 5.75
N PHE A 213 -1.67 -15.07 6.39
CA PHE A 213 -2.25 -16.37 6.73
C PHE A 213 -3.21 -16.22 7.92
N GLN A 214 -4.43 -16.72 7.76
CA GLN A 214 -5.47 -16.78 8.80
C GLN A 214 -5.50 -18.16 9.48
N SER A 215 -5.03 -19.17 8.76
CA SER A 215 -4.81 -20.53 9.24
C SER A 215 -3.52 -21.07 8.60
N PRO A 216 -3.04 -22.27 8.98
CA PRO A 216 -1.89 -22.88 8.32
C PRO A 216 -2.06 -23.04 6.80
N HIS A 217 -3.28 -23.18 6.30
CA HIS A 217 -3.56 -23.40 4.87
C HIS A 217 -4.29 -22.23 4.19
N ASP A 218 -4.92 -21.35 4.96
CA ASP A 218 -5.73 -20.26 4.43
C ASP A 218 -4.96 -18.96 4.46
N ILE A 219 -4.74 -18.38 3.28
CA ILE A 219 -4.18 -17.05 3.13
C ILE A 219 -5.23 -16.09 2.61
N VAL A 220 -5.25 -14.87 3.15
CA VAL A 220 -6.04 -13.78 2.60
C VAL A 220 -5.13 -12.75 1.98
N PHE A 221 -5.43 -12.33 0.75
CA PHE A 221 -4.67 -11.30 0.04
C PHE A 221 -5.59 -10.28 -0.63
N LEU A 222 -5.12 -9.03 -0.74
CA LEU A 222 -5.84 -7.92 -1.35
C LEU A 222 -5.31 -7.67 -2.75
N VAL A 223 -6.22 -7.60 -3.71
CA VAL A 223 -5.93 -7.22 -5.10
C VAL A 223 -6.61 -5.90 -5.42
N GLU A 224 -5.95 -5.07 -6.21
CA GLU A 224 -6.45 -3.78 -6.70
C GLU A 224 -6.60 -3.84 -8.22
N ASP A 225 -7.52 -3.05 -8.76
CA ASP A 225 -7.83 -2.90 -10.18
C ASP A 225 -8.29 -4.19 -10.89
N LYS A 226 -8.36 -4.11 -12.23
CA LYS A 226 -8.71 -5.25 -13.09
C LYS A 226 -7.64 -6.35 -12.98
N HIS A 227 -8.11 -7.56 -12.74
CA HIS A 227 -7.27 -8.73 -12.57
C HIS A 227 -8.01 -10.01 -13.00
N GLU A 228 -7.26 -11.12 -13.03
CA GLU A 228 -7.75 -12.45 -13.33
C GLU A 228 -7.25 -13.44 -12.27
N LEU A 229 -8.19 -14.14 -11.62
CA LEU A 229 -7.86 -15.31 -10.81
C LEU A 229 -7.65 -16.52 -11.73
N LYS A 230 -6.60 -17.28 -11.45
CA LYS A 230 -6.20 -18.47 -12.21
C LYS A 230 -6.56 -19.77 -11.49
N VAL A 231 -7.27 -19.63 -10.37
CA VAL A 231 -7.82 -20.71 -9.54
C VAL A 231 -9.34 -20.55 -9.43
N PRO A 232 -10.09 -21.64 -9.24
CA PRO A 232 -11.55 -21.56 -9.13
C PRO A 232 -11.97 -20.87 -7.83
N ILE A 233 -13.12 -20.19 -7.88
CA ILE A 233 -13.81 -19.69 -6.70
C ILE A 233 -14.83 -20.74 -6.28
N GLN A 234 -14.78 -21.17 -5.03
CA GLN A 234 -15.77 -22.08 -4.47
C GLN A 234 -17.14 -21.40 -4.47
N ALA A 235 -18.11 -22.02 -5.15
CA ALA A 235 -19.47 -21.52 -5.15
C ALA A 235 -20.01 -21.53 -3.71
N GLU A 236 -20.55 -20.40 -3.25
CA GLU A 236 -21.30 -20.35 -2.01
C GLU A 236 -22.42 -21.39 -2.09
N ALA A 237 -22.46 -22.32 -1.13
CA ALA A 237 -23.57 -23.25 -1.01
C ALA A 237 -24.83 -22.41 -0.79
N SER A 238 -25.68 -22.32 -1.82
CA SER A 238 -26.86 -21.48 -1.87
C SER A 238 -27.64 -21.54 -0.56
N ALA A 239 -27.49 -20.53 0.29
CA ALA A 239 -28.44 -20.27 1.35
C ALA A 239 -29.79 -20.09 0.63
N LYS A 240 -30.75 -20.95 0.96
CA LYS A 240 -32.12 -20.92 0.45
C LYS A 240 -32.59 -19.47 0.41
N LYS A 241 -32.94 -18.99 -0.79
CA LYS A 241 -33.74 -17.77 -0.98
C LYS A 241 -34.91 -17.84 -0.01
N VAL A 242 -34.83 -17.06 1.05
CA VAL A 242 -36.01 -16.64 1.81
C VAL A 242 -36.62 -15.54 0.95
N ASP A 243 -37.86 -15.77 0.51
CA ASP A 243 -38.67 -14.80 -0.22
C ASP A 243 -38.68 -13.47 0.54
N GLU A 244 -37.95 -12.48 0.04
CA GLU A 244 -38.21 -11.09 0.36
C GLU A 244 -39.34 -10.62 -0.56
N MET A 245 -40.45 -10.27 0.09
CA MET A 245 -41.58 -9.53 -0.45
C MET A 245 -41.15 -8.45 -1.43
N GLU A 246 -41.92 -8.31 -2.52
CA GLU A 246 -41.87 -7.24 -3.51
C GLU A 246 -41.64 -5.86 -2.88
N GLU A 247 -40.37 -5.42 -2.79
CA GLU A 247 -40.04 -4.01 -2.66
C GLU A 247 -39.99 -3.41 -4.07
N THR A 248 -41.03 -2.65 -4.39
CA THR A 248 -41.06 -1.61 -5.42
C THR A 248 -39.69 -0.97 -5.70
N PRO A 249 -39.30 -0.74 -6.97
CA PRO A 249 -38.00 -0.19 -7.30
C PRO A 249 -37.88 1.23 -6.75
N ARG A 250 -37.07 1.42 -5.71
CA ARG A 250 -36.70 2.76 -5.25
C ARG A 250 -35.80 3.39 -6.30
N ILE A 251 -36.41 4.26 -7.10
CA ILE A 251 -35.78 5.15 -8.06
C ILE A 251 -34.56 5.82 -7.41
N LEU A 252 -33.40 5.63 -8.04
CA LEU A 252 -32.15 6.32 -7.78
C LEU A 252 -32.40 7.84 -7.77
N LYS A 253 -32.25 8.50 -6.62
CA LYS A 253 -32.09 9.95 -6.62
C LYS A 253 -30.69 10.26 -7.14
N PRO A 254 -30.53 11.07 -8.20
CA PRO A 254 -29.22 11.55 -8.62
C PRO A 254 -28.57 12.38 -7.48
N PRO A 255 -27.24 12.48 -7.45
CA PRO A 255 -26.53 13.24 -6.42
C PRO A 255 -27.02 14.69 -6.41
N ARG A 256 -27.31 15.20 -5.20
CA ARG A 256 -27.47 16.64 -5.01
C ARG A 256 -26.12 17.30 -5.27
N ALA A 257 -26.02 18.05 -6.36
CA ALA A 257 -25.01 19.09 -6.49
C ALA A 257 -25.11 20.05 -5.29
N GLY A 258 -23.97 20.61 -4.89
CA GLY A 258 -23.83 21.45 -3.70
C GLY A 258 -24.80 22.63 -3.61
N LEU A 259 -24.78 23.29 -2.46
CA LEU A 259 -25.50 24.54 -2.17
C LEU A 259 -25.51 25.47 -3.39
N GLY A 260 -26.68 25.67 -4.00
CA GLY A 260 -26.90 26.66 -5.07
C GLY A 260 -27.55 26.17 -6.37
N PHE A 261 -27.96 24.90 -6.50
CA PHE A 261 -28.60 24.42 -7.74
C PHE A 261 -30.14 24.28 -7.60
N SER A 262 -30.91 25.03 -8.40
CA SER A 262 -32.38 24.98 -8.47
C SER A 262 -32.89 24.92 -9.92
N GLY A 263 -32.36 24.00 -10.73
CA GLY A 263 -32.85 23.69 -12.07
C GLY A 263 -33.55 22.33 -12.11
N GLU A 264 -34.68 22.23 -12.80
CA GLU A 264 -35.38 20.97 -13.07
C GLU A 264 -34.52 20.08 -13.99
N ILE A 265 -34.26 18.84 -13.56
CA ILE A 265 -33.56 17.84 -14.37
C ILE A 265 -34.62 17.15 -15.23
N PRO A 266 -34.55 17.19 -16.58
CA PRO A 266 -35.48 16.45 -17.42
C PRO A 266 -35.28 14.94 -17.25
N ASN A 267 -36.40 14.21 -17.27
CA ASN A 267 -36.53 12.80 -16.95
C ASN A 267 -35.50 11.91 -17.71
N PRO A 268 -34.65 11.12 -17.01
CA PRO A 268 -33.62 10.29 -17.63
C PRO A 268 -34.15 9.12 -18.48
N GLU A 269 -35.47 8.90 -18.52
CA GLU A 269 -36.12 7.87 -19.34
C GLU A 269 -36.48 8.31 -20.77
N LEU A 270 -36.28 9.59 -21.12
CA LEU A 270 -36.44 10.03 -22.51
C LEU A 270 -35.14 9.78 -23.29
N PRO A 271 -35.20 9.13 -24.48
CA PRO A 271 -34.02 8.93 -25.28
C PRO A 271 -33.39 10.28 -25.63
N LEU A 272 -32.10 10.42 -25.35
CA LEU A 272 -31.32 11.58 -25.81
C LEU A 272 -31.53 11.73 -27.32
N PRO A 273 -31.77 12.95 -27.83
CA PRO A 273 -31.97 13.16 -29.25
C PRO A 273 -30.74 12.65 -30.00
N GLN A 274 -30.96 11.81 -31.02
CA GLN A 274 -29.87 11.25 -31.81
C GLN A 274 -29.01 12.38 -32.40
N LEU A 275 -27.69 12.30 -32.19
CA LEU A 275 -26.72 13.21 -32.77
C LEU A 275 -26.88 13.23 -34.29
N ASN A 276 -27.40 14.33 -34.82
CA ASN A 276 -27.63 14.50 -36.24
C ASN A 276 -26.26 14.65 -36.94
N LEU A 277 -25.89 13.70 -37.78
CA LEU A 277 -24.58 13.67 -38.46
C LEU A 277 -24.29 14.95 -39.28
N LYS A 278 -25.32 15.70 -39.67
CA LYS A 278 -25.15 16.99 -40.34
C LYS A 278 -24.56 18.07 -39.43
N ASP A 279 -24.92 18.10 -38.15
CA ASP A 279 -24.40 19.09 -37.19
C ASP A 279 -22.91 18.86 -36.86
N LEU A 280 -22.44 17.61 -36.96
CA LEU A 280 -21.05 17.23 -36.74
C LEU A 280 -20.09 17.68 -37.86
N ASN A 281 -20.60 17.93 -39.07
CA ASN A 281 -19.79 18.29 -40.23
C ASN A 281 -19.95 19.76 -40.65
N GLU A 282 -21.09 20.41 -40.33
CA GLU A 282 -21.39 21.76 -40.82
C GLU A 282 -21.23 22.87 -39.76
N LYS A 283 -21.23 22.55 -38.46
CA LYS A 283 -21.06 23.55 -37.38
C LYS A 283 -19.69 23.47 -36.74
N SER A 284 -19.05 24.61 -36.48
CA SER A 284 -17.79 24.64 -35.73
C SER A 284 -18.00 24.11 -34.31
N LEU A 285 -16.95 23.61 -33.67
CA LEU A 285 -17.01 23.06 -32.31
C LEU A 285 -17.54 24.09 -31.30
N TYR A 286 -17.30 25.38 -31.57
CA TYR A 286 -17.74 26.51 -30.75
C TYR A 286 -19.26 26.73 -30.82
N ASP A 287 -19.87 26.54 -32.00
CA ASP A 287 -21.30 26.75 -32.24
C ASP A 287 -22.18 25.59 -31.74
N ARG A 288 -21.57 24.52 -31.22
CA ARG A 288 -22.25 23.35 -30.67
C ARG A 288 -22.56 23.49 -29.17
N PHE A 289 -21.97 24.48 -28.51
CA PHE A 289 -22.27 24.79 -27.12
C PHE A 289 -23.34 25.87 -27.05
N LEU A 290 -24.47 25.56 -26.42
CA LEU A 290 -25.47 26.58 -26.09
C LEU A 290 -24.90 27.45 -24.97
N ALA A 291 -24.83 28.76 -25.21
CA ALA A 291 -24.51 29.72 -24.15
C ALA A 291 -25.55 29.61 -23.03
N SER A 292 -25.08 29.49 -21.79
CA SER A 292 -25.94 29.50 -20.61
C SER A 292 -26.76 30.79 -20.57
N SER A 293 -28.08 30.67 -20.45
CA SER A 293 -29.00 31.81 -20.33
C SER A 293 -29.09 32.36 -18.90
N THR A 294 -28.17 32.02 -18.01
CA THR A 294 -28.13 32.59 -16.65
C THR A 294 -27.44 33.96 -16.68
N PRO A 295 -28.14 35.06 -16.36
CA PRO A 295 -27.51 36.38 -16.28
C PRO A 295 -26.57 36.42 -15.08
N TYR A 296 -25.28 36.70 -15.33
CA TYR A 296 -24.32 37.02 -14.28
C TYR A 296 -24.56 38.45 -13.78
N SER A 297 -25.27 38.59 -12.67
CA SER A 297 -25.41 39.85 -11.93
C SER A 297 -24.14 40.14 -11.13
N SER A 298 -23.07 40.61 -11.79
CA SER A 298 -21.99 41.36 -11.14
C SER A 298 -21.08 42.19 -12.06
N MET A 299 -21.41 42.36 -13.35
CA MET A 299 -20.70 43.26 -14.25
C MET A 299 -21.68 43.97 -15.19
N GLU A 300 -22.48 44.90 -14.65
CA GLU A 300 -23.20 45.89 -15.46
C GLU A 300 -22.82 47.30 -15.00
N GLN A 301 -21.68 47.79 -15.52
CA GLN A 301 -21.60 49.20 -15.90
C GLN A 301 -21.60 49.25 -17.43
N SER A 302 -22.68 49.83 -17.93
CA SER A 302 -23.00 49.95 -19.35
C SER A 302 -22.13 50.99 -20.03
N VAL A 303 -21.55 50.64 -21.18
CA VAL A 303 -21.19 51.62 -22.21
C VAL A 303 -21.85 51.18 -23.51
N ARG A 304 -22.76 52.03 -23.96
CA ARG A 304 -23.48 51.89 -25.23
C ARG A 304 -22.58 52.28 -26.41
N THR A 305 -22.99 51.69 -27.54
CA THR A 305 -22.99 52.17 -28.94
C THR A 305 -21.73 52.05 -29.81
N ASP A 306 -21.96 51.25 -30.87
CA ASP A 306 -21.63 51.44 -32.28
C ASP A 306 -20.18 51.39 -32.75
N GLY A 307 -19.91 50.38 -33.58
CA GLY A 307 -18.78 50.40 -34.51
C GLY A 307 -18.20 49.02 -34.77
N THR A 308 -18.51 48.46 -35.94
CA THR A 308 -17.71 47.52 -36.74
C THR A 308 -16.36 47.08 -36.13
N ILE A 309 -16.31 45.87 -35.54
CA ILE A 309 -15.06 45.26 -35.04
C ILE A 309 -14.62 44.16 -36.00
N LYS A 310 -13.53 44.45 -36.73
CA LYS A 310 -12.66 43.47 -37.41
C LYS A 310 -12.23 42.38 -36.43
N PRO A 311 -11.97 41.13 -36.87
CA PRO A 311 -11.44 40.11 -35.96
C PRO A 311 -10.14 40.64 -35.31
N PRO A 312 -10.08 40.76 -33.98
CA PRO A 312 -8.86 41.19 -33.32
C PRO A 312 -7.82 40.08 -33.49
N SER A 313 -6.64 40.45 -33.96
CA SER A 313 -5.43 39.64 -33.79
C SER A 313 -5.37 39.21 -32.34
N ALA A 314 -5.36 37.89 -32.10
CA ALA A 314 -5.21 37.36 -30.75
C ALA A 314 -4.00 38.04 -30.09
N PRO A 315 -4.17 38.84 -29.03
CA PRO A 315 -3.02 39.24 -28.25
C PRO A 315 -2.43 37.93 -27.71
N ALA A 316 -1.13 37.74 -27.90
CA ALA A 316 -0.41 36.65 -27.24
C ALA A 316 -0.67 36.80 -25.74
N ILE A 317 -1.61 35.99 -25.22
CA ILE A 317 -1.85 35.91 -23.80
C ILE A 317 -0.51 35.45 -23.22
N PRO A 318 0.16 36.25 -22.38
CA PRO A 318 1.36 35.80 -21.73
C PRO A 318 0.97 34.54 -20.96
N LEU A 319 1.69 33.44 -21.17
CA LEU A 319 1.61 32.28 -20.28
C LEU A 319 1.85 32.81 -18.87
N GLU A 320 0.78 32.92 -18.10
CA GLU A 320 0.85 33.39 -16.73
C GLU A 320 1.59 32.30 -15.96
N ALA A 321 2.71 32.66 -15.34
CA ALA A 321 3.46 31.72 -14.53
C ALA A 321 2.50 31.23 -13.42
N PRO A 322 2.33 29.90 -13.24
CA PRO A 322 1.36 29.38 -12.29
C PRO A 322 1.66 29.96 -10.90
N THR A 323 0.66 30.63 -10.33
CA THR A 323 0.73 31.13 -8.96
C THR A 323 0.61 29.97 -7.97
N THR A 324 1.13 30.13 -6.76
CA THR A 324 0.97 29.13 -5.68
C THR A 324 -0.49 28.80 -5.40
N GLU A 325 -1.41 29.75 -5.61
CA GLU A 325 -2.85 29.52 -5.49
C GLU A 325 -3.42 28.71 -6.68
N SER A 326 -2.89 28.86 -7.89
CA SER A 326 -3.26 28.00 -9.04
C SER A 326 -2.67 26.58 -8.95
N MET A 327 -1.60 26.38 -8.18
CA MET A 327 -1.02 25.05 -7.92
C MET A 327 -1.67 24.34 -6.72
N LEU A 328 -2.32 25.08 -5.82
CA LEU A 328 -2.95 24.58 -4.59
C LEU A 328 -4.49 24.65 -4.62
N GLY A 329 -5.09 25.33 -5.58
CA GLY A 329 -6.53 25.47 -5.71
C GLY A 329 -7.17 24.35 -6.53
N GLY A 330 -7.72 23.34 -5.85
CA GLY A 330 -8.82 22.57 -6.44
C GLY A 330 -9.16 21.25 -5.74
N PHE A 331 -8.19 20.37 -5.55
CA PHE A 331 -8.40 19.04 -4.96
C PHE A 331 -7.12 18.62 -4.23
N GLU A 332 -7.23 18.30 -2.95
CA GLU A 332 -6.12 17.70 -2.20
C GLU A 332 -5.96 16.23 -2.64
N GLU A 333 -4.78 15.61 -2.53
CA GLU A 333 -4.56 14.19 -2.91
C GLU A 333 -5.53 13.24 -2.15
N CYS A 334 -6.05 13.67 -1.01
CA CYS A 334 -7.08 12.93 -0.27
C CYS A 334 -8.48 12.98 -0.92
N ASP A 335 -8.75 13.93 -1.82
CA ASP A 335 -10.00 14.07 -2.58
C ASP A 335 -9.93 13.42 -3.98
N ASP A 336 -8.73 13.08 -4.46
CA ASP A 336 -8.48 12.44 -5.76
C ASP A 336 -8.76 10.92 -5.69
N ILE A 337 -10.03 10.58 -5.47
CA ILE A 337 -10.49 9.19 -5.46
C ILE A 337 -10.83 8.77 -6.89
N ASP A 338 -10.09 7.80 -7.45
CA ASP A 338 -10.42 7.20 -8.74
C ASP A 338 -11.81 6.53 -8.66
N PRO A 339 -12.81 7.01 -9.42
CA PRO A 339 -14.18 6.48 -9.38
C PRO A 339 -14.29 5.04 -9.92
N ASN A 340 -13.26 4.57 -10.62
CA ASN A 340 -13.14 3.22 -11.17
C ASN A 340 -12.24 2.32 -10.33
N ALA A 341 -11.68 2.80 -9.22
CA ALA A 341 -10.89 1.98 -8.33
C ALA A 341 -11.71 0.78 -7.85
N THR A 342 -11.10 -0.40 -7.94
CA THR A 342 -11.66 -1.65 -7.39
C THR A 342 -10.64 -2.32 -6.51
N ALA A 343 -11.11 -2.96 -5.45
CA ALA A 343 -10.27 -3.82 -4.64
C ALA A 343 -11.09 -4.96 -4.04
N VAL A 344 -10.46 -6.13 -3.97
CA VAL A 344 -11.08 -7.37 -3.50
C VAL A 344 -10.12 -8.09 -2.57
N LEU A 345 -10.63 -8.56 -1.43
CA LEU A 345 -9.93 -9.55 -0.62
C LEU A 345 -10.35 -10.94 -1.09
N TYR A 346 -9.38 -11.83 -1.30
CA TYR A 346 -9.62 -13.25 -1.57
C TYR A 346 -9.04 -14.09 -0.45
N ALA A 347 -9.80 -15.08 0.02
CA ALA A 347 -9.29 -16.17 0.84
C ALA A 347 -8.92 -17.33 -0.09
N PHE A 348 -7.66 -17.75 -0.08
CA PHE A 348 -7.15 -18.86 -0.87
C PHE A 348 -6.70 -19.98 0.06
N ASP A 349 -7.16 -21.19 -0.23
CA ASP A 349 -6.82 -22.41 0.48
C ASP A 349 -5.71 -23.16 -0.26
N PHE A 350 -4.55 -23.29 0.38
CA PHE A 350 -3.40 -24.01 -0.16
C PHE A 350 -3.64 -25.51 -0.32
N ALA A 351 -4.49 -26.12 0.49
CA ALA A 351 -4.76 -27.55 0.43
C ALA A 351 -5.66 -27.91 -0.75
N ASN A 352 -6.71 -27.13 -0.98
CA ASN A 352 -7.69 -27.38 -2.04
C ASN A 352 -7.43 -26.62 -3.33
N HIS A 353 -6.48 -25.67 -3.33
CA HIS A 353 -6.15 -24.82 -4.48
C HIS A 353 -7.34 -24.02 -5.02
N VAL A 354 -8.20 -23.54 -4.12
CA VAL A 354 -9.41 -22.78 -4.46
C VAL A 354 -9.50 -21.49 -3.65
N CYS A 355 -10.16 -20.48 -4.21
CA CYS A 355 -10.58 -19.32 -3.44
C CYS A 355 -11.89 -19.64 -2.71
N THR A 356 -11.86 -19.67 -1.38
CA THR A 356 -12.98 -20.10 -0.53
C THR A 356 -13.94 -18.98 -0.17
N ALA A 357 -13.50 -17.72 -0.25
CA ALA A 357 -14.29 -16.52 0.02
C ALA A 357 -13.74 -15.31 -0.74
N SER A 358 -14.60 -14.30 -0.92
CA SER A 358 -14.18 -12.98 -1.40
C SER A 358 -14.91 -11.86 -0.67
N PHE A 359 -14.27 -10.69 -0.57
CA PHE A 359 -14.89 -9.51 0.02
C PHE A 359 -14.55 -8.27 -0.81
N GLN A 360 -15.59 -7.65 -1.37
CA GLN A 360 -15.47 -6.45 -2.21
C GLN A 360 -15.30 -5.19 -1.35
N ILE A 361 -14.26 -4.41 -1.63
CA ILE A 361 -14.03 -3.12 -0.97
C ILE A 361 -14.80 -2.02 -1.69
N ASN A 362 -15.57 -1.24 -0.94
CA ASN A 362 -16.20 -0.03 -1.48
C ASN A 362 -15.16 1.08 -1.61
N CYS A 363 -14.42 1.08 -2.72
CA CYS A 363 -13.30 1.98 -2.97
C CYS A 363 -13.71 3.46 -3.10
N ARG A 364 -15.00 3.75 -3.31
CA ARG A 364 -15.54 5.12 -3.29
C ARG A 364 -15.59 5.71 -1.87
N ARG A 365 -15.56 4.85 -0.85
CA ARG A 365 -15.58 5.26 0.57
C ARG A 365 -14.28 4.96 1.28
N PHE A 366 -13.57 3.91 0.86
CA PHE A 366 -12.38 3.42 1.53
C PHE A 366 -11.25 3.28 0.52
N HIS A 367 -10.23 4.13 0.62
CA HIS A 367 -9.04 4.02 -0.21
C HIS A 367 -7.96 3.23 0.54
N PHE A 368 -7.42 2.17 -0.05
CA PHE A 368 -6.44 1.31 0.61
C PHE A 368 -5.06 2.00 0.67
N LEU A 369 -4.58 2.27 1.88
CA LEU A 369 -3.27 2.91 2.07
C LEU A 369 -2.14 1.89 2.22
N GLY A 370 -2.41 0.74 2.85
CA GLY A 370 -1.43 -0.32 3.02
C GLY A 370 -1.72 -1.25 4.19
N PRO A 371 -0.92 -2.33 4.35
CA PRO A 371 -0.96 -3.16 5.55
C PRO A 371 -0.33 -2.46 6.76
N SER A 372 -0.76 -2.81 7.97
CA SER A 372 -0.10 -2.33 9.20
C SER A 372 1.31 -2.91 9.32
N SER A 373 1.45 -4.20 9.05
CA SER A 373 2.73 -4.83 8.83
C SER A 373 2.56 -6.05 7.93
N VAL A 374 3.68 -6.57 7.44
CA VAL A 374 3.72 -7.81 6.65
C VAL A 374 3.17 -9.02 7.44
N TYR A 375 3.25 -9.00 8.77
CA TYR A 375 2.79 -10.08 9.66
C TYR A 375 1.50 -9.75 10.40
N SER A 376 0.72 -8.81 9.88
CA SER A 376 -0.52 -8.40 10.53
C SER A 376 -1.71 -8.62 9.60
N ASP A 377 -2.80 -9.05 10.20
CA ASP A 377 -4.14 -9.10 9.62
C ASP A 377 -4.86 -7.73 9.64
N ARG A 378 -4.14 -6.65 9.97
CA ARG A 378 -4.68 -5.28 10.05
C ARG A 378 -4.35 -4.47 8.80
N LEU A 379 -5.36 -3.85 8.21
CA LEU A 379 -5.26 -3.03 7.00
C LEU A 379 -5.60 -1.58 7.32
N LEU A 380 -4.87 -0.64 6.71
CA LEU A 380 -5.15 0.78 6.81
C LEU A 380 -5.91 1.25 5.56
N PHE A 381 -7.04 1.90 5.79
CA PHE A 381 -7.82 2.56 4.76
C PHE A 381 -7.98 4.04 5.09
N GLN A 382 -7.88 4.90 4.09
CA GLN A 382 -8.39 6.25 4.20
C GLN A 382 -9.93 6.20 4.12
N TYR A 383 -10.58 6.91 5.04
CA TYR A 383 -12.01 7.16 5.04
C TYR A 383 -12.21 8.66 5.31
N ASP A 384 -12.69 9.38 4.29
CA ASP A 384 -12.73 10.85 4.34
C ASP A 384 -11.31 11.39 4.66
N VAL A 385 -11.18 12.31 5.62
CA VAL A 385 -9.89 12.82 6.10
C VAL A 385 -9.16 11.86 7.05
N HIS A 386 -9.79 10.79 7.55
CA HIS A 386 -9.22 9.91 8.57
C HIS A 386 -8.50 8.68 8.00
N GLY A 387 -7.56 8.12 8.77
CA GLY A 387 -6.98 6.81 8.51
C GLY A 387 -7.58 5.77 9.47
N LEU A 388 -8.29 4.77 8.96
CA LEU A 388 -8.94 3.74 9.75
C LEU A 388 -8.19 2.42 9.65
N VAL A 389 -7.88 1.83 10.80
CA VAL A 389 -7.31 0.49 10.91
C VAL A 389 -8.45 -0.51 11.03
N PHE A 390 -8.52 -1.42 10.07
CA PHE A 390 -9.47 -2.53 10.06
C PHE A 390 -8.78 -3.84 10.39
N GLY A 391 -9.39 -4.62 11.29
CA GLY A 391 -9.02 -6.01 11.52
C GLY A 391 -9.77 -6.94 10.59
N LEU A 392 -9.02 -7.82 9.91
CA LEU A 392 -9.62 -8.91 9.16
C LEU A 392 -10.24 -9.93 10.13
N ARG A 393 -11.47 -10.32 9.83
CA ARG A 393 -12.15 -11.44 10.46
C ARG A 393 -12.36 -12.50 9.41
N TRP A 394 -11.84 -13.67 9.72
CA TRP A 394 -11.94 -14.83 8.86
C TRP A 394 -12.85 -15.86 9.52
N HIS A 395 -13.85 -16.28 8.77
CA HIS A 395 -14.65 -17.46 9.05
C HIS A 395 -14.64 -18.31 7.77
N PRO A 396 -14.78 -19.64 7.85
CA PRO A 396 -14.91 -20.47 6.66
C PRO A 396 -15.96 -19.88 5.70
N HIS A 397 -15.54 -19.59 4.46
CA HIS A 397 -16.36 -19.00 3.40
C HIS A 397 -16.86 -17.57 3.63
N HIS A 398 -16.38 -16.86 4.65
CA HIS A 398 -16.82 -15.48 4.91
C HIS A 398 -15.68 -14.60 5.43
N LEU A 399 -15.48 -13.46 4.77
CA LEU A 399 -14.52 -12.44 5.16
C LEU A 399 -15.26 -11.18 5.61
N SER A 400 -14.80 -10.57 6.70
CA SER A 400 -15.25 -9.24 7.08
C SER A 400 -14.11 -8.40 7.64
N LEU A 401 -14.34 -7.08 7.68
CA LEU A 401 -13.39 -6.09 8.15
C LEU A 401 -14.05 -5.25 9.25
N GLU A 402 -13.47 -5.29 10.44
CA GLU A 402 -13.96 -4.60 11.65
C GLU A 402 -13.09 -3.38 11.96
N HIS A 403 -13.72 -2.23 12.19
CA HIS A 403 -13.00 -0.99 12.52
C HIS A 403 -12.42 -1.06 13.95
N GLU A 404 -11.08 -1.10 14.06
CA GLU A 404 -10.38 -1.27 15.33
C GLU A 404 -9.80 0.02 15.91
N ALA A 405 -9.23 0.88 15.07
CA ALA A 405 -8.63 2.14 15.50
C ALA A 405 -8.69 3.22 14.41
N THR A 406 -8.61 4.49 14.84
CA THR A 406 -8.62 5.66 13.96
C THR A 406 -7.36 6.48 14.20
N PHE A 407 -6.74 6.94 13.12
CA PHE A 407 -5.80 8.04 13.08
C PHE A 407 -6.54 9.28 12.55
N PRO A 408 -6.93 10.23 13.42
CA PRO A 408 -7.70 11.39 13.00
C PRO A 408 -6.95 12.23 11.95
N ALA A 409 -7.64 12.76 10.94
CA ALA A 409 -7.04 13.57 9.86
C ALA A 409 -5.83 12.94 9.14
N PHE A 410 -5.60 11.63 9.28
CA PHE A 410 -4.40 11.01 8.72
C PHE A 410 -4.40 10.95 7.19
N GLY A 411 -5.57 10.94 6.55
CA GLY A 411 -5.72 11.11 5.10
C GLY A 411 -5.12 12.43 4.62
N TYR A 412 -5.40 13.53 5.32
CA TYR A 412 -4.79 14.84 5.06
C TYR A 412 -3.28 14.82 5.36
N VAL A 413 -2.87 14.28 6.51
CA VAL A 413 -1.47 14.25 6.93
C VAL A 413 -0.62 13.50 5.91
N GLN A 414 -1.04 12.32 5.45
CA GLN A 414 -0.29 11.53 4.47
C GLN A 414 -0.27 12.19 3.09
N ALA A 415 -1.40 12.77 2.65
CA ALA A 415 -1.51 13.50 1.38
C ALA A 415 -0.56 14.73 1.34
N SER A 416 -0.40 15.43 2.46
CA SER A 416 0.51 16.58 2.54
C SER A 416 2.00 16.23 2.36
N LYS A 417 2.36 14.94 2.42
CA LYS A 417 3.74 14.45 2.28
C LYS A 417 3.95 13.86 0.89
N THR A 418 4.02 14.73 -0.11
CA THR A 418 4.18 14.36 -1.54
C THR A 418 5.46 13.55 -1.84
N GLN A 419 6.49 13.69 -1.00
CA GLN A 419 7.75 12.95 -1.10
C GLN A 419 7.79 11.70 -0.21
N LYS A 420 6.64 11.19 0.27
CA LYS A 420 6.58 9.97 1.10
C LYS A 420 7.12 8.76 0.33
N LYS A 421 8.13 8.11 0.91
CA LYS A 421 8.67 6.82 0.46
C LYS A 421 8.03 5.67 1.23
N TYR A 422 7.91 5.80 2.54
CA TYR A 422 7.34 4.76 3.38
C TYR A 422 6.15 5.27 4.17
N LEU A 423 5.13 4.42 4.27
CA LEU A 423 3.98 4.57 5.14
C LEU A 423 3.79 3.24 5.88
N LEU A 424 3.94 3.26 7.21
CA LEU A 424 3.65 2.10 8.05
C LEU A 424 2.75 2.52 9.21
N VAL A 425 1.93 1.59 9.70
CA VAL A 425 1.14 1.81 10.91
C VAL A 425 1.31 0.64 11.87
N HIS A 426 1.50 0.92 13.14
CA HIS A 426 1.57 -0.16 14.12
C HIS A 426 0.18 -0.82 14.22
N PRO A 427 0.07 -2.17 14.22
CA PRO A 427 -1.22 -2.87 14.25
C PRO A 427 -2.18 -2.48 15.39
N SER A 428 -1.64 -1.99 16.51
CA SER A 428 -2.46 -1.50 17.64
C SER A 428 -3.11 -0.11 17.41
N GLY A 429 -2.82 0.56 16.29
CA GLY A 429 -3.29 1.93 16.04
C GLY A 429 -2.65 2.99 16.94
N SER A 430 -1.52 2.67 17.58
CA SER A 430 -0.80 3.58 18.47
C SER A 430 0.00 4.64 17.70
N LEU A 431 0.74 4.21 16.68
CA LEU A 431 1.61 5.04 15.86
C LEU A 431 1.42 4.76 14.38
N ALA A 432 1.48 5.81 13.59
CA ALA A 432 1.70 5.77 12.15
C ALA A 432 3.02 6.47 11.84
N ILE A 433 3.72 6.04 10.80
CA ILE A 433 4.95 6.67 10.36
C ILE A 433 4.92 6.95 8.87
N LEU A 434 5.32 8.17 8.52
CA LEU A 434 5.58 8.60 7.16
C LEU A 434 7.07 8.94 7.08
N ALA A 435 7.78 8.38 6.12
CA ALA A 435 9.18 8.73 5.86
C ALA A 435 9.31 9.22 4.43
N ASP A 436 10.00 10.34 4.22
CA ASP A 436 10.27 10.84 2.88
C ASP A 436 11.46 10.13 2.22
N PHE A 437 11.70 10.42 0.93
CA PHE A 437 12.84 9.89 0.18
C PHE A 437 14.20 10.30 0.71
N GLU A 438 14.25 11.38 1.49
CA GLU A 438 15.48 11.99 1.96
C GLU A 438 15.75 11.57 3.41
N LYS A 439 15.32 12.39 4.37
CA LYS A 439 15.86 12.41 5.73
C LYS A 439 14.81 12.61 6.81
N ARG A 440 13.53 12.79 6.48
CA ARG A 440 12.51 13.11 7.50
C ARG A 440 11.60 11.93 7.76
N LEU A 441 11.40 11.67 9.04
CA LEU A 441 10.42 10.73 9.56
C LEU A 441 9.41 11.48 10.41
N TYR A 442 8.13 11.32 10.09
CA TYR A 442 6.99 11.87 10.80
C TYR A 442 6.27 10.74 11.52
N LEU A 443 6.30 10.74 12.86
CA LEU A 443 5.63 9.72 13.67
C LEU A 443 4.35 10.32 14.24
N TYR A 444 3.22 9.89 13.70
CA TYR A 444 1.90 10.37 14.04
C TYR A 444 1.27 9.50 15.13
N LYS A 445 0.85 10.10 16.24
CA LYS A 445 0.17 9.39 17.34
C LYS A 445 -1.31 9.22 17.03
N GLY A 446 -1.83 8.00 17.14
CA GLY A 446 -3.27 7.72 16.98
C GLY A 446 -4.12 8.21 18.15
N ARG A 447 -3.51 8.33 19.34
CA ARG A 447 -4.17 8.75 20.58
C ARG A 447 -3.64 10.10 21.05
N PRO A 448 -4.47 10.92 21.71
CA PRO A 448 -4.00 12.15 22.36
C PRO A 448 -3.09 11.79 23.55
N GLU A 449 -2.15 12.67 23.87
CA GLU A 449 -1.35 12.55 25.09
C GLU A 449 -2.22 12.85 26.33
N ALA A 450 -1.86 12.30 27.48
CA ALA A 450 -2.62 12.45 28.74
C ALA A 450 -2.86 13.92 29.15
N HIS A 451 -2.01 14.84 28.72
CA HIS A 451 -2.10 16.28 29.03
C HIS A 451 -2.58 17.14 27.86
N GLN A 452 -2.91 16.54 26.72
CA GLN A 452 -3.39 17.25 25.53
C GLN A 452 -4.92 17.34 25.51
N LYS A 453 -5.43 18.31 24.75
CA LYS A 453 -6.86 18.39 24.45
C LYS A 453 -7.31 17.11 23.73
N PRO A 454 -8.52 16.60 23.99
CA PRO A 454 -8.99 15.32 23.45
C PRO A 454 -9.03 15.28 21.91
N HIS A 455 -9.23 16.42 21.26
CA HIS A 455 -9.37 16.56 19.81
C HIS A 455 -8.09 17.04 19.10
N MET A 456 -6.97 17.01 19.81
CA MET A 456 -5.66 17.35 19.28
C MET A 456 -4.79 16.09 19.17
N ARG A 457 -3.99 15.97 18.12
CA ARG A 457 -3.00 14.89 17.96
C ARG A 457 -1.59 15.42 17.90
N SER A 458 -0.62 14.54 18.12
CA SER A 458 0.80 14.90 18.04
C SER A 458 1.50 14.14 16.94
N SER A 459 2.35 14.85 16.22
CA SER A 459 3.25 14.31 15.22
C SER A 459 4.69 14.65 15.59
N LEU A 460 5.55 13.65 15.64
CA LEU A 460 6.96 13.82 15.99
C LEU A 460 7.79 13.84 14.71
N LEU A 461 8.64 14.85 14.55
CA LEU A 461 9.59 14.92 13.45
C LEU A 461 10.97 14.45 13.90
N HIS A 462 11.49 13.41 13.24
CA HIS A 462 12.90 13.02 13.32
C HIS A 462 13.58 13.33 11.98
N GLU A 463 14.69 14.06 12.03
CA GLU A 463 15.49 14.38 10.84
C GLU A 463 16.86 13.71 10.95
N LEU A 464 17.24 13.00 9.88
CA LEU A 464 18.53 12.35 9.76
C LEU A 464 19.64 13.35 9.41
N SER A 465 20.89 12.90 9.51
CA SER A 465 22.05 13.68 9.10
C SER A 465 22.01 13.91 7.57
N ALA A 466 22.65 14.97 7.08
CA ALA A 466 22.56 15.37 5.66
C ALA A 466 23.10 14.33 4.66
N ASP A 467 23.96 13.41 5.12
CA ASP A 467 24.59 12.33 4.36
C ASP A 467 23.88 10.97 4.50
N GLU A 468 22.76 10.93 5.25
CA GLU A 468 21.99 9.72 5.49
C GLU A 468 20.74 9.68 4.60
N GLN A 469 20.47 8.51 4.02
CA GLN A 469 19.23 8.21 3.29
C GLN A 469 18.52 7.02 3.93
N ILE A 470 17.19 7.00 3.87
CA ILE A 470 16.36 5.91 4.42
C ILE A 470 16.25 4.73 3.43
N TYR A 471 16.75 3.57 3.82
CA TYR A 471 16.70 2.30 3.06
C TYR A 471 15.67 1.32 3.62
N GLY A 472 15.21 1.53 4.85
CA GLY A 472 14.15 0.73 5.41
C GLY A 472 13.68 1.24 6.77
N ILE A 473 12.42 0.96 7.09
CA ILE A 473 11.81 1.28 8.38
C ILE A 473 10.95 0.12 8.84
N GLN A 474 10.90 -0.13 10.15
CA GLN A 474 10.10 -1.23 10.67
C GLN A 474 9.79 -0.99 12.15
N PHE A 475 8.53 -1.15 12.55
CA PHE A 475 8.16 -1.15 13.97
C PHE A 475 8.78 -2.36 14.67
N THR A 476 9.38 -2.12 15.84
CA THR A 476 9.91 -3.14 16.75
C THR A 476 8.99 -3.36 17.95
N SER A 477 8.20 -2.33 18.30
CA SER A 477 7.17 -2.37 19.34
C SER A 477 6.09 -1.32 19.06
N PRO A 478 5.01 -1.24 19.88
CA PRO A 478 3.99 -0.19 19.74
C PRO A 478 4.54 1.24 19.89
N SER A 479 5.69 1.41 20.53
CA SER A 479 6.30 2.71 20.82
C SER A 479 7.68 2.89 20.22
N SER A 480 8.19 1.90 19.47
CA SER A 480 9.56 1.92 18.94
C SER A 480 9.64 1.40 17.52
N LEU A 481 10.59 1.93 16.76
CA LEU A 481 10.91 1.48 15.43
C LEU A 481 12.42 1.42 15.20
N ALA A 482 12.80 0.68 14.18
CA ALA A 482 14.13 0.70 13.59
C ALA A 482 14.10 1.43 12.25
N VAL A 483 15.14 2.21 11.99
CA VAL A 483 15.41 2.89 10.72
C VAL A 483 16.77 2.43 10.21
N LEU A 484 16.80 1.95 8.99
CA LEU A 484 18.01 1.53 8.30
C LEU A 484 18.46 2.63 7.34
N THR A 485 19.69 3.10 7.50
CA THR A 485 20.33 4.05 6.58
C THR A 485 21.48 3.39 5.83
N ASN A 486 22.05 4.09 4.86
CA ASN A 486 23.28 3.68 4.16
C ASN A 486 24.46 3.36 5.09
N SER A 487 24.50 3.92 6.31
CA SER A 487 25.65 3.82 7.20
C SER A 487 25.31 3.38 8.63
N ARG A 488 24.04 3.41 9.05
CA ARG A 488 23.64 3.14 10.44
C ARG A 488 22.32 2.39 10.54
N VAL A 489 22.12 1.76 11.69
CA VAL A 489 20.79 1.43 12.20
C VAL A 489 20.46 2.39 13.34
N ILE A 490 19.25 2.95 13.31
CA ILE A 490 18.75 3.88 14.32
C ILE A 490 17.52 3.26 14.96
N ALA A 491 17.55 3.07 16.27
CA ALA A 491 16.35 2.72 17.05
C ALA A 491 15.74 4.02 17.57
N LEU A 492 14.49 4.26 17.21
CA LEU A 492 13.71 5.40 17.70
C LEU A 492 12.64 4.89 18.66
N SER A 493 12.57 5.46 19.85
CA SER A 493 11.52 5.17 20.83
C SER A 493 10.77 6.44 21.16
N VAL A 494 9.46 6.33 21.29
CA VAL A 494 8.52 7.41 21.54
C VAL A 494 7.82 7.17 22.86
N THR A 495 7.66 8.22 23.66
CA THR A 495 6.76 8.17 24.82
C THR A 495 5.33 8.24 24.30
N LEU A 496 4.52 7.20 24.51
CA LEU A 496 3.12 7.16 24.08
C LEU A 496 2.20 7.92 25.03
#